data_AF-A0A1G3HUZ4-F1
#
_entry.id   AF-A0A1G3HUZ4-F1
#
_cell.length_a   1.000
_cell.length_b   1.000
_cell.length_c   1.000
_cell.angle_alpha   90.00
_cell.angle_beta   90.00
_cell.angle_gamma   90.00
#
_symmetry.space_group_name_H-M   'P 1'
#
loop_
_entity.id
_entity.type
_entity.pdbx_description
1 polymer ?
#
loop_
_entity_poly.entity_id
_entity_poly.type
_entity_poly.pdbx_seq_one_letter_code
_entity_poly.pdbx_strand_id
1 'polypeptide(L)' 'MFKELDAQRLVALFVGGWLLFNFPLLGLWDRAETLLGVPLFPAALFLLWGFVIAAMAWLMERPGSQHLED' A
#
# COMPACT_ATOMS: atom_id res chain seq x y z
N MET A 1 -5.73 14.34 -20.82
CA MET A 1 -5.20 14.87 -19.55
C MET A 1 -5.54 14.00 -18.32
N PHE A 2 -6.55 13.11 -18.35
CA PHE A 2 -6.84 12.17 -17.24
C PHE A 2 -5.73 11.14 -16.93
N LYS A 3 -4.80 10.86 -17.87
CA LYS A 3 -3.66 9.95 -17.67
C LYS A 3 -2.66 10.40 -16.60
N GLU A 4 -2.49 11.71 -16.41
CA GLU A 4 -1.50 12.23 -15.46
C GLU A 4 -1.95 12.04 -14.01
N LEU A 5 -3.25 12.16 -13.72
CA LEU A 5 -3.80 11.96 -12.37
C LEU A 5 -3.69 10.50 -11.91
N ASP A 6 -3.88 9.54 -12.82
CA ASP A 6 -3.71 8.12 -12.51
C ASP A 6 -2.23 7.75 -12.38
N ALA A 7 -1.37 8.27 -13.26
CA ALA A 7 0.08 8.08 -13.15
C ALA A 7 0.64 8.68 -11.86
N GLN A 8 0.21 9.89 -11.48
CA GLN A 8 0.62 10.55 -10.25
C GLN A 8 0.15 9.81 -9.00
N ARG A 9 -1.03 9.19 -9.04
CA ARG A 9 -1.52 8.31 -7.96
C ARG A 9 -0.71 7.02 -7.86
N LEU A 10 -0.36 6.39 -8.99
CA LEU A 10 0.55 5.25 -9.00
C LEU A 10 1.93 5.62 -8.43
N VAL A 11 2.47 6.78 -8.81
CA VAL A 11 3.76 7.27 -8.30
C VAL A 11 3.67 7.58 -6.81
N ALA A 12 2.58 8.18 -6.33
CA ALA A 12 2.38 8.41 -4.90
C ALA A 12 2.26 7.09 -4.10
N LEU A 13 1.59 6.07 -4.64
CA LEU A 13 1.55 4.73 -4.06
C LEU A 13 2.93 4.08 -4.07
N PHE A 14 3.68 4.24 -5.16
CA PHE A 14 5.02 3.70 -5.29
C PHE A 14 5.98 4.35 -4.30
N VAL A 15 6.03 5.67 -4.23
CA VAL A 15 6.87 6.41 -3.28
C VAL A 15 6.42 6.14 -1.84
N GLY A 16 5.11 6.05 -1.60
CA GLY A 16 4.54 5.68 -0.31
C GLY A 16 4.98 4.28 0.14
N GLY A 17 4.82 3.27 -0.73
CA GLY A 17 5.30 1.91 -0.51
C GLY A 17 6.81 1.85 -0.34
N TRP A 18 7.57 2.57 -1.17
CA TRP A 18 9.03 2.64 -1.08
C TRP A 18 9.50 3.23 0.25
N LEU A 19 8.87 4.31 0.73
CA LEU A 19 9.15 4.84 2.06
C LEU A 19 8.81 3.82 3.14
N LEU A 20 7.65 3.16 3.02
CA LEU A 20 7.19 2.13 3.95
C LEU A 20 8.19 0.96 4.05
N PHE A 21 8.70 0.47 2.93
CA PHE A 21 9.71 -0.58 2.84
C PHE A 21 11.15 -0.07 2.99
N ASN A 22 11.35 1.19 3.40
CA ASN A 22 12.69 1.74 3.58
C ASN A 22 13.35 1.13 4.83
N PHE A 23 14.65 0.86 4.74
CA PHE A 23 15.47 0.22 5.77
C PHE A 23 15.37 0.86 7.17
N PRO A 24 15.31 2.21 7.34
CA PRO A 24 15.16 2.84 8.64
C PRO A 24 13.80 2.53 9.27
N LEU A 25 12.73 2.56 8.46
CA LEU A 25 11.40 2.20 8.92
C LEU A 25 11.39 0.71 9.27
N LEU A 26 11.75 -0.18 8.35
CA LEU A 26 11.82 -1.63 8.61
C LEU A 26 12.66 -1.98 9.85
N GLY A 27 13.75 -1.26 10.11
CA GLY A 27 14.58 -1.41 11.30
C GLY A 27 13.87 -1.10 12.62
N LEU A 28 12.81 -0.28 12.64
CA LEU A 28 11.97 -0.12 13.85
C LEU A 28 11.19 -1.40 14.20
N TRP A 29 10.87 -2.22 13.20
CA TRP A 29 10.16 -3.49 13.37
C TRP A 29 11.10 -4.69 13.53
N ASP A 30 12.41 -4.52 13.35
CA ASP A 30 13.45 -5.51 13.65
C ASP A 30 13.71 -5.62 15.16
N ARG A 31 12.62 -5.83 15.90
CA ARG A 31 12.67 -6.19 17.32
C ARG A 31 12.49 -7.70 17.41
N ALA A 32 13.29 -8.34 18.27
CA ALA A 32 13.17 -9.77 18.60
C ALA A 32 11.89 -10.09 19.43
N GLU A 33 10.87 -9.24 19.33
CA GLU A 33 9.61 -9.38 20.01
C GLU A 33 8.63 -10.16 19.15
N THR A 34 7.89 -11.06 19.80
CA THR A 34 6.86 -11.89 19.20
C THR A 34 5.49 -11.44 19.71
N LEU A 35 4.59 -11.12 18.79
CA LEU A 35 3.19 -10.84 19.11
C LEU A 35 2.37 -12.10 18.85
N LEU A 36 1.72 -12.64 19.87
CA LEU A 36 0.91 -13.87 19.78
C LEU A 36 1.68 -15.08 19.19
N GLY A 37 3.01 -15.15 19.43
CA GLY A 37 3.88 -16.19 18.89
C GLY A 37 4.39 -15.94 17.47
N VAL A 38 3.96 -14.85 16.81
CA VAL A 38 4.43 -14.44 15.49
C VAL A 38 5.48 -13.33 15.64
N PRO A 39 6.66 -13.43 14.99
CA PRO A 39 7.63 -12.34 15.03
C PRO A 39 7.04 -11.04 14.47
N LEU A 40 7.32 -9.91 15.12
CA LEU A 40 6.78 -8.61 14.73
C LEU A 40 7.17 -8.20 13.31
N PHE A 41 8.39 -8.52 12.90
CA PHE A 41 8.91 -8.19 11.59
C PHE A 41 8.05 -8.72 10.43
N PRO A 42 7.80 -10.04 10.28
CA PRO A 42 6.93 -10.56 9.24
C PRO A 42 5.48 -10.08 9.38
N ALA A 43 4.95 -9.91 10.60
CA ALA A 43 3.60 -9.37 10.78
C ALA A 43 3.46 -7.94 10.23
N ALA A 44 4.43 -7.07 10.52
CA ALA A 44 4.47 -5.72 9.96
C ALA A 44 4.65 -5.74 8.44
N LEU A 45 5.51 -6.63 7.92
CA LEU A 45 5.72 -6.78 6.48
C LEU A 45 4.41 -7.12 5.75
N PHE A 46 3.63 -8.07 6.29
CA PHE A 46 2.32 -8.42 5.74
C PHE A 46 1.31 -7.27 5.82
N LEU A 47 1.30 -6.50 6.93
CA LEU A 47 0.44 -5.32 7.06
C LEU A 47 0.79 -4.24 6.03
N LEU A 48 2.08 -3.93 5.87
CA LEU A 48 2.57 -2.99 4.86
C LEU A 48 2.18 -3.43 3.45
N TRP A 49 2.35 -4.71 3.16
CA TRP A 49 2.01 -5.27 1.86
C TRP A 49 0.50 -5.21 1.59
N GLY A 50 -0.32 -5.56 2.59
CA GLY A 50 -1.77 -5.44 2.51
C GLY A 50 -2.23 -3.99 2.28
N PHE A 51 -1.57 -3.02 2.90
CA PHE A 51 -1.86 -1.60 2.66
C PHE A 51 -1.60 -1.19 1.21
N VAL A 52 -0.50 -1.63 0.61
CA VAL A 52 -0.19 -1.36 -0.81
C VAL A 52 -1.25 -1.98 -1.72
N ILE A 53 -1.66 -3.23 -1.47
CA ILE A 53 -2.71 -3.89 -2.24
C ILE A 53 -4.04 -3.17 -2.10
N ALA A 54 -4.47 -2.82 -0.89
CA ALA A 54 -5.73 -2.12 -0.65
C ALA A 54 -5.74 -0.76 -1.36
N ALA A 55 -4.63 -0.04 -1.30
CA ALA A 55 -4.51 1.26 -1.95
C ALA A 55 -4.51 1.14 -3.49
N MET A 56 -3.92 0.07 -4.03
CA MET A 56 -3.98 -0.25 -5.47
C MET A 56 -5.39 -0.69 -5.90
N ALA A 57 -6.07 -1.52 -5.11
CA ALA A 57 -7.45 -1.93 -5.34
C ALA A 57 -8.38 -0.71 -5.34
N TRP A 58 -8.26 0.16 -4.33
CA TRP A 58 -9.03 1.41 -4.25
C TRP A 58 -8.76 2.34 -5.44
N LEU A 59 -7.54 2.35 -5.96
CA LEU A 59 -7.21 3.13 -7.16
C LEU A 59 -7.86 2.55 -8.43
N MET A 60 -7.89 1.22 -8.55
CA MET A 60 -8.51 0.51 -9.67
C MET A 60 -10.04 0.54 -9.63
N GLU A 61 -10.63 0.55 -8.43
CA GLU A 61 -12.08 0.48 -8.20
C GLU A 61 -12.78 1.84 -8.40
N ARG A 62 -12.09 2.82 -8.99
CA ARG A 62 -12.70 4.08 -9.42
C ARG A 62 -13.91 3.74 -10.32
N PRO A 63 -15.13 4.18 -9.95
CA PRO A 63 -16.32 3.86 -10.70
C PRO A 63 -16.14 4.48 -12.09
N GLY A 64 -15.95 3.62 -13.09
CA GLY A 64 -16.36 3.95 -14.44
C GLY A 64 -17.78 4.44 -14.29
N SER A 65 -17.96 5.74 -14.51
CA SER A 65 -19.24 6.43 -14.60
C SER A 65 -20.26 5.44 -15.14
N GLN A 66 -21.10 4.94 -14.24
CA GLN A 66 -22.25 4.14 -14.63
C GLN A 66 -22.93 4.93 -15.73
N HIS A 67 -23.09 4.28 -16.86
CA HIS A 67 -23.93 4.74 -17.95
C HIS A 67 -25.28 5.10 -17.30
N LEU A 68 -25.47 6.40 -17.02
CA LEU A 68 -26.77 6.99 -16.92
C LEU A 68 -27.30 6.95 -18.34
N GLU A 69 -27.99 5.86 -18.69
CA GLU A 69 -28.88 5.69 -19.85
C GLU A 69 -28.93 4.19 -20.15
N ASP A 70 -29.96 3.54 -19.60
CA ASP A 70 -30.87 2.61 -20.30
C ASP A 70 -32.15 2.49 -19.47
#